data_AF-A0A0I9UWU1-F1
#
_entry.id   AF-A0A0I9UWU1-F1
#
_cell.length_a   1.000
_cell.length_b   1.000
_cell.length_c   1.000
_cell.angle_alpha   90.00
_cell.angle_beta   90.00
_cell.angle_gamma   90.00
#
_symmetry.space_group_name_H-M   'P 1'
#
loop_
_entity.id
_entity.type
_entity.pdbx_description
1 polymer ?
#
loop_
_entity_poly.entity_id
_entity_poly.type
_entity_poly.pdbx_seq_one_letter_code
_entity_poly.pdbx_strand_id
1 'polypeptide(L)'
;MFNVGRGIADITGEPADCGMLGYGKSDQRTAGIHFRLRSRAFIFDDGHARLLLVVADLPLPMQSVTDEVLRQLADLYGGAYSEQNTLITTTHTHSGPGGYCGQLLYNLTTSGFRPVTFAAIVDGIVESVGHAHRDMAPATVTLSHGELHNASINRSPSSFDRNPATDRAFFPHRIDPHTTLVGIERGDRPVGAIHFFATHGTSMTNRNRLISGDNKGFAAYHWERSVGGGDYLAGQPDFIAAFAQTNPGDMSPRVDGASTSAASPDHGIEGTRRVGLRQFEDAVKQLGSAAPIGTGVDARFTYVDLSCVLAQGEYTPDRQPHRTGRPMIAAATIAGTDDGAGFAGFRQGRNPFWDRISHGIYRLASSVRAAHSPKGIVLPARLLNRMHPFVQEVVPVHLMRIGRLYLIGIPGEPTIVAGLRLRRTVASIVGAKLADVLCVGYSNAYIHYVTTPEEYLEQRYEGGSTLFGRWELPALMQTVAGLAEAMRDGRPTLPGDRPPPHQPLSWVRDAPADNGRFGTVIAEPSATYRAGEVVEAVFVSALPNNDLRRNGTYLEVLRQVGASWVRIADDGDWSTSFRWQRQGRAGSRVTIRWEIPSAATPGQYRIVHHGTARNRDGTQQGFTGRTREFTVS
;
A
#
# COMPACT_ATOMS: atom_id res chain seq x y z
N MET A 1 -2.18 11.51 -29.23
CA MET A 1 -0.91 10.95 -28.72
C MET A 1 -0.72 11.52 -27.33
N PHE A 2 -0.32 10.72 -26.34
CA PHE A 2 -0.08 11.23 -24.99
C PHE A 2 1.37 11.70 -24.87
N ASN A 3 1.61 12.67 -24.01
CA ASN A 3 2.88 12.79 -23.32
C ASN A 3 2.78 12.04 -22.00
N VAL A 4 3.73 11.15 -21.75
CA VAL A 4 3.78 10.36 -20.51
C VAL A 4 5.11 10.53 -19.82
N GLY A 5 5.03 10.94 -18.56
CA GLY A 5 6.15 11.04 -17.64
C GLY A 5 6.10 9.92 -16.61
N ARG A 6 7.25 9.38 -16.24
CA ARG A 6 7.37 8.29 -15.26
C ARG A 6 8.52 8.57 -14.30
N GLY A 7 8.34 8.23 -13.03
CA GLY A 7 9.34 8.50 -12.01
C GLY A 7 9.23 7.58 -10.82
N ILE A 8 10.36 7.29 -10.19
CA ILE A 8 10.45 6.45 -9.01
C ILE A 8 11.35 7.11 -7.96
N ALA A 9 11.00 6.97 -6.68
CA ALA A 9 11.83 7.43 -5.57
C ALA A 9 11.62 6.57 -4.32
N ASP A 10 12.61 6.58 -3.43
CA ASP A 10 12.54 5.94 -2.12
C ASP A 10 11.48 6.64 -1.26
N ILE A 11 10.72 5.87 -0.47
CA ILE A 11 9.76 6.37 0.55
C ILE A 11 9.94 5.64 1.89
N THR A 12 11.08 4.98 2.08
CA THR A 12 11.34 4.15 3.26
C THR A 12 11.44 5.00 4.52
N GLY A 13 10.53 4.76 5.46
CA GLY A 13 10.53 5.37 6.80
C GLY A 13 11.49 4.68 7.78
N GLU A 14 11.23 4.88 9.07
CA GLU A 14 12.12 4.45 10.16
C GLU A 14 12.25 2.90 10.28
N PRO A 15 13.43 2.32 10.01
CA PRO A 15 13.62 0.87 9.96
C PRO A 15 13.88 0.23 11.33
N ALA A 16 13.99 1.00 12.40
CA ALA A 16 14.15 0.47 13.75
C ALA A 16 13.12 1.04 14.74
N ASP A 17 12.58 0.18 15.58
CA ASP A 17 11.73 0.53 16.70
C ASP A 17 10.51 1.41 16.32
N CYS A 18 10.02 1.29 15.09
CA CYS A 18 8.75 1.87 14.63
C CYS A 18 7.67 0.81 14.69
N GLY A 19 6.48 1.09 15.24
CA GLY A 19 5.35 0.18 15.01
C GLY A 19 5.04 0.07 13.52
N MET A 20 4.82 -1.14 13.02
CA MET A 20 4.42 -1.38 11.63
C MET A 20 2.90 -1.16 11.48
N LEU A 21 2.47 -0.71 10.31
CA LEU A 21 1.06 -0.40 10.03
C LEU A 21 0.44 -1.50 9.15
N GLY A 22 -0.79 -1.89 9.47
CA GLY A 22 -1.51 -2.98 8.79
C GLY A 22 -2.12 -3.95 9.81
N TYR A 23 -1.29 -4.77 10.45
CA TYR A 23 -1.75 -5.83 11.36
C TYR A 23 -2.26 -5.38 12.73
N GLY A 24 -2.09 -4.12 13.11
CA GLY A 24 -2.55 -3.59 14.40
C GLY A 24 -1.90 -4.25 15.62
N LYS A 25 -0.62 -4.67 15.49
CA LYS A 25 0.15 -5.32 16.56
C LYS A 25 1.13 -4.34 17.20
N SER A 26 0.99 -4.10 18.51
CA SER A 26 1.87 -3.21 19.26
C SER A 26 3.31 -3.73 19.39
N ASP A 27 3.48 -5.06 19.31
CA ASP A 27 4.77 -5.75 19.38
C ASP A 27 5.41 -5.98 18.00
N GLN A 28 4.71 -5.69 16.91
CA GLN A 28 5.29 -5.69 15.57
C GLN A 28 5.97 -4.35 15.31
N ARG A 29 7.26 -4.31 15.59
CA ARG A 29 8.08 -3.10 15.41
C ARG A 29 9.20 -3.39 14.40
N THR A 30 9.50 -2.41 13.56
CA THR A 30 10.60 -2.49 12.59
C THR A 30 11.90 -2.78 13.32
N ALA A 31 12.68 -3.69 12.74
CA ALA A 31 13.97 -4.16 13.24
C ALA A 31 14.93 -4.37 12.06
N GLY A 32 14.74 -3.61 10.99
CA GLY A 32 15.54 -3.69 9.78
C GLY A 32 14.77 -3.53 8.47
N ILE A 33 15.44 -3.85 7.37
CA ILE A 33 14.95 -3.74 6.00
C ILE A 33 15.22 -5.08 5.30
N HIS A 34 14.22 -5.61 4.61
CA HIS A 34 14.41 -6.66 3.62
C HIS A 34 14.69 -6.02 2.27
N PHE A 35 13.79 -5.16 1.79
CA PHE A 35 14.08 -4.24 0.68
C PHE A 35 13.27 -2.95 0.83
N ARG A 36 13.79 -1.86 0.25
CA ARG A 36 13.21 -0.51 0.35
C ARG A 36 11.83 -0.37 -0.30
N LEU A 37 11.03 0.53 0.27
CA LEU A 37 9.72 0.94 -0.24
C LEU A 37 9.88 2.05 -1.27
N ARG A 38 9.11 2.03 -2.36
CA ARG A 38 9.22 3.02 -3.44
C ARG A 38 7.87 3.64 -3.79
N SER A 39 7.90 4.91 -4.19
CA SER A 39 6.80 5.60 -4.85
C SER A 39 7.03 5.60 -6.35
N ARG A 40 6.03 5.20 -7.14
CA ARG A 40 6.07 5.20 -8.61
C ARG A 40 5.00 6.12 -9.16
N ALA A 41 5.40 7.20 -9.81
CA ALA A 41 4.53 8.22 -10.37
C ALA A 41 4.46 8.10 -11.89
N PHE A 42 3.25 8.27 -12.43
CA PHE A 42 2.95 8.31 -13.86
C PHE A 42 2.06 9.51 -14.14
N ILE A 43 2.49 10.34 -15.09
CA ILE A 43 1.73 11.51 -15.53
C ILE A 43 1.24 11.24 -16.94
N PHE A 44 -0.06 11.31 -17.16
CA PHE A 44 -0.68 11.20 -18.47
C PHE A 44 -1.20 12.57 -18.88
N ASP A 45 -0.75 13.06 -20.03
CA ASP A 45 -1.11 14.38 -20.56
C ASP A 45 -1.50 14.24 -22.03
N ASP A 46 -2.69 14.70 -22.40
CA ASP A 46 -3.18 14.67 -23.78
C ASP A 46 -3.07 16.03 -24.50
N GLY A 47 -2.41 17.02 -23.87
CA GLY A 47 -2.30 18.40 -24.33
C GLY A 47 -3.42 19.33 -23.84
N HIS A 48 -4.50 18.78 -23.29
CA HIS A 48 -5.65 19.53 -22.77
C HIS A 48 -5.85 19.33 -21.28
N ALA A 49 -5.69 18.08 -20.82
CA ALA A 49 -5.82 17.66 -19.45
C ALA A 49 -4.64 16.79 -19.04
N ARG A 50 -4.34 16.84 -17.75
CA ARG A 50 -3.26 16.07 -17.12
C ARG A 50 -3.80 15.29 -15.95
N LEU A 51 -3.35 14.06 -15.80
CA LEU A 51 -3.64 13.18 -14.68
C LEU A 51 -2.32 12.68 -14.07
N LEU A 52 -2.23 12.73 -12.75
CA LEU A 52 -1.15 12.13 -11.97
C LEU A 52 -1.66 10.88 -11.24
N LEU A 53 -1.02 9.75 -11.51
CA LEU A 53 -1.23 8.48 -10.80
C LEU A 53 0.05 8.12 -10.06
N VAL A 54 -0.05 7.93 -8.75
CA VAL A 54 1.05 7.44 -7.90
C VAL A 54 0.66 6.09 -7.31
N VAL A 55 1.54 5.10 -7.45
CA VAL A 55 1.45 3.81 -6.78
C VAL A 55 2.60 3.72 -5.77
N ALA A 56 2.27 3.79 -4.48
CA ALA A 56 3.25 3.80 -3.41
C ALA A 56 3.27 2.47 -2.64
N ASP A 57 4.48 1.97 -2.35
CA ASP A 57 4.70 0.80 -1.49
C ASP A 57 4.43 1.16 -0.02
N LEU A 58 3.15 1.39 0.31
CA LEU A 58 2.70 1.82 1.63
C LEU A 58 1.56 0.95 2.15
N PRO A 59 1.43 0.86 3.48
CA PRO A 59 0.26 0.28 4.10
C PRO A 59 -1.04 0.98 3.73
N LEU A 60 -1.14 2.30 3.88
CA LEU A 60 -2.41 3.02 3.74
C LEU A 60 -2.25 4.40 3.07
N PRO A 61 -3.20 4.82 2.22
CA PRO A 61 -3.24 6.12 1.52
C PRO A 61 -3.78 7.23 2.43
N MET A 62 -3.01 7.65 3.43
CA MET A 62 -3.53 8.61 4.40
C MET A 62 -3.77 9.99 3.75
N GLN A 63 -4.92 10.60 4.02
CA GLN A 63 -5.23 11.92 3.47
C GLN A 63 -4.22 12.98 3.89
N SER A 64 -3.68 12.89 5.12
CA SER A 64 -2.60 13.77 5.57
C SER A 64 -1.37 13.73 4.67
N VAL A 65 -1.07 12.58 4.06
CA VAL A 65 0.03 12.45 3.09
C VAL A 65 -0.36 13.10 1.77
N THR A 66 -1.55 12.79 1.25
CA THR A 66 -2.07 13.41 0.01
C THR A 66 -2.10 14.93 0.09
N ASP A 67 -2.61 15.46 1.19
CA ASP A 67 -2.76 16.89 1.43
C ASP A 67 -1.40 17.60 1.43
N GLU A 68 -0.41 17.04 2.11
CA GLU A 68 0.94 17.61 2.17
C GLU A 68 1.70 17.44 0.84
N VAL A 69 1.54 16.31 0.14
CA VAL A 69 2.11 16.12 -1.21
C VAL A 69 1.56 17.18 -2.16
N LEU A 70 0.24 17.38 -2.20
CA LEU A 70 -0.39 18.39 -3.06
C LEU A 70 0.05 19.81 -2.68
N ARG A 71 0.24 20.09 -1.38
CA ARG A 71 0.78 21.38 -0.92
C ARG A 71 2.18 21.64 -1.48
N GLN A 72 3.09 20.67 -1.36
CA GLN A 72 4.45 20.81 -1.90
C GLN A 72 4.48 20.84 -3.43
N LEU A 73 3.63 20.06 -4.10
CA LEU A 73 3.52 20.11 -5.55
C LEU A 73 2.96 21.44 -6.05
N ALA A 74 2.07 22.09 -5.30
CA ALA A 74 1.59 23.43 -5.60
C ALA A 74 2.72 24.47 -5.49
N ASP A 75 3.59 24.35 -4.49
CA ASP A 75 4.77 25.22 -4.35
C ASP A 75 5.74 25.06 -5.54
N LEU A 76 5.91 23.83 -6.05
CA LEU A 76 6.86 23.52 -7.13
C LEU A 76 6.30 23.76 -8.55
N TYR A 77 5.02 23.46 -8.77
CA TYR A 77 4.42 23.37 -10.11
C TYR A 77 3.11 24.14 -10.25
N GLY A 78 2.75 24.97 -9.25
CA GLY A 78 1.50 25.73 -9.24
C GLY A 78 0.27 24.81 -9.35
N GLY A 79 -0.70 25.21 -10.18
CA GLY A 79 -1.95 24.45 -10.37
C GLY A 79 -1.85 23.19 -11.24
N ALA A 80 -0.64 22.71 -11.59
CA ALA A 80 -0.48 21.55 -12.46
C ALA A 80 -1.05 20.25 -11.86
N TYR A 81 -1.02 20.14 -10.53
CA TYR A 81 -1.55 19.01 -9.77
C TYR A 81 -2.48 19.51 -8.68
N SER A 82 -3.64 18.90 -8.58
CA SER A 82 -4.72 19.23 -7.66
C SER A 82 -5.39 17.96 -7.17
N GLU A 83 -6.31 18.09 -6.20
CA GLU A 83 -7.17 17.01 -5.75
C GLU A 83 -7.94 16.38 -6.91
N GLN A 84 -8.34 17.16 -7.92
CA GLN A 84 -9.15 16.66 -9.03
C GLN A 84 -8.41 15.66 -9.90
N ASN A 85 -7.14 15.92 -10.19
CA ASN A 85 -6.37 15.18 -11.18
C ASN A 85 -5.25 14.32 -10.59
N THR A 86 -5.22 14.13 -9.28
CA THR A 86 -4.18 13.35 -8.58
C THR A 86 -4.78 12.15 -7.84
N LEU A 87 -4.34 10.95 -8.21
CA LEU A 87 -4.69 9.69 -7.55
C LEU A 87 -3.44 9.07 -6.93
N ILE A 88 -3.31 9.14 -5.61
CA ILE A 88 -2.30 8.42 -4.86
C ILE A 88 -2.94 7.15 -4.31
N THR A 89 -2.52 6.00 -4.85
CA THR A 89 -2.92 4.67 -4.37
C THR A 89 -1.75 3.96 -3.73
N THR A 90 -2.03 3.04 -2.81
CA THR A 90 -0.99 2.21 -2.19
C THR A 90 -1.08 0.74 -2.58
N THR A 91 0.04 0.03 -2.48
CA THR A 91 0.09 -1.43 -2.68
C THR A 91 -0.52 -2.22 -1.52
N HIS A 92 -0.80 -1.54 -0.41
CA HIS A 92 -1.30 -2.12 0.82
C HIS A 92 -0.37 -3.20 1.41
N THR A 93 0.95 -2.94 1.39
CA THR A 93 1.93 -3.75 2.14
C THR A 93 1.72 -3.58 3.64
N HIS A 94 1.63 -4.69 4.40
CA HIS A 94 1.59 -4.66 5.87
C HIS A 94 2.99 -4.66 6.49
N SER A 95 4.02 -4.48 5.67
CA SER A 95 5.42 -4.50 6.07
C SER A 95 6.12 -3.13 6.00
N GLY A 96 5.36 -2.04 6.09
CA GLY A 96 5.89 -0.68 6.19
C GLY A 96 5.87 -0.09 7.62
N PRO A 97 6.78 0.85 7.94
CA PRO A 97 6.71 1.60 9.20
C PRO A 97 5.45 2.47 9.23
N GLY A 98 4.75 2.51 10.37
CA GLY A 98 3.58 3.34 10.57
C GLY A 98 3.88 4.73 11.13
N GLY A 99 2.86 5.38 11.70
CA GLY A 99 3.02 6.67 12.37
C GLY A 99 2.94 7.89 11.46
N TYR A 100 2.48 7.73 10.22
CA TYR A 100 2.33 8.83 9.26
C TYR A 100 0.85 9.24 9.07
N CYS A 101 -0.05 8.72 9.90
CA CYS A 101 -1.49 8.90 9.74
C CYS A 101 -1.96 10.19 10.41
N GLY A 102 -2.92 10.88 9.81
CA GLY A 102 -3.61 12.00 10.45
C GLY A 102 -4.48 11.54 11.63
N GLN A 103 -5.23 10.47 11.46
CA GLN A 103 -6.22 10.01 12.44
C GLN A 103 -5.59 9.13 13.52
N LEU A 104 -6.00 9.35 14.77
CA LEU A 104 -5.38 8.73 15.95
C LEU A 104 -5.45 7.19 15.95
N LEU A 105 -6.54 6.58 15.48
CA LEU A 105 -6.72 5.13 15.49
C LEU A 105 -5.54 4.40 14.84
N TYR A 106 -5.05 4.92 13.72
CA TYR A 106 -4.02 4.30 12.92
C TYR A 106 -2.60 4.51 13.46
N ASN A 107 -2.45 5.35 14.50
CA ASN A 107 -1.16 5.59 15.17
C ASN A 107 -1.08 4.95 16.57
N LEU A 108 -2.13 4.27 17.04
CA LEU A 108 -2.16 3.67 18.39
C LEU A 108 -1.04 2.63 18.59
N THR A 109 -0.71 1.86 17.55
CA THR A 109 0.33 0.82 17.61
C THR A 109 1.70 1.31 17.18
N THR A 110 1.84 2.59 16.81
CA THR A 110 3.07 3.17 16.23
C THR A 110 3.77 4.14 17.17
N SER A 111 3.32 4.20 18.43
CA SER A 111 3.76 5.20 19.42
C SER A 111 3.36 6.64 19.04
N GLY A 112 2.27 6.80 18.29
CA GLY A 112 1.79 8.10 17.80
C GLY A 112 2.35 8.46 16.42
N PHE A 113 2.18 9.72 16.05
CA PHE A 113 2.71 10.29 14.82
C PHE A 113 4.23 10.40 14.85
N ARG A 114 4.88 10.10 13.73
CA ARG A 114 6.32 10.04 13.56
C ARG A 114 6.72 10.95 12.39
N PRO A 115 7.11 12.20 12.67
CA PRO A 115 7.33 13.20 11.63
C PRO A 115 8.43 12.80 10.63
N VAL A 116 9.46 12.08 11.08
CA VAL A 116 10.55 11.59 10.23
C VAL A 116 10.04 10.58 9.20
N THR A 117 9.20 9.62 9.61
CA THR A 117 8.56 8.67 8.67
C THR A 117 7.56 9.37 7.75
N PHE A 118 6.77 10.31 8.28
CA PHE A 118 5.82 11.09 7.46
C PHE A 118 6.54 11.91 6.38
N ALA A 119 7.57 12.66 6.74
CA ALA A 119 8.37 13.46 5.80
C ALA A 119 9.03 12.56 4.74
N ALA A 120 9.63 11.44 5.16
CA ALA A 120 10.23 10.48 4.23
C ALA A 120 9.24 9.97 3.16
N ILE A 121 7.98 9.78 3.53
CA ILE A 121 6.94 9.34 2.59
C ILE A 121 6.53 10.48 1.66
N VAL A 122 6.22 11.66 2.21
CA VAL A 122 5.82 12.84 1.45
C VAL A 122 6.91 13.25 0.46
N ASP A 123 8.13 13.46 0.95
CA ASP A 123 9.27 13.93 0.16
C ASP A 123 9.57 12.94 -0.97
N GLY A 124 9.52 11.63 -0.70
CA GLY A 124 9.71 10.62 -1.73
C GLY A 124 8.59 10.57 -2.77
N ILE A 125 7.33 10.81 -2.39
CA ILE A 125 6.25 10.95 -3.38
C ILE A 125 6.45 12.21 -4.23
N VAL A 126 6.81 13.34 -3.62
CA VAL A 126 7.08 14.59 -4.36
C VAL A 126 8.27 14.42 -5.32
N GLU A 127 9.33 13.74 -4.88
CA GLU A 127 10.49 13.39 -5.70
C GLU A 127 10.12 12.50 -6.89
N SER A 128 9.35 11.42 -6.69
CA SER A 128 8.93 10.55 -7.80
C SER A 128 8.07 11.30 -8.82
N VAL A 129 7.19 12.18 -8.37
CA VAL A 129 6.41 13.09 -9.23
C VAL A 129 7.33 14.07 -9.96
N GLY A 130 8.34 14.62 -9.29
CA GLY A 130 9.32 15.51 -9.92
C GLY A 130 10.22 14.81 -10.94
N HIS A 131 10.51 13.52 -10.75
CA HIS A 131 11.15 12.68 -11.78
C HIS A 131 10.21 12.46 -12.97
N ALA A 132 8.95 12.10 -12.72
CA ALA A 132 7.96 11.92 -13.77
C ALA A 132 7.71 13.21 -14.58
N HIS A 133 7.61 14.36 -13.91
CA HIS A 133 7.36 15.64 -14.55
C HIS A 133 8.49 16.03 -15.51
N ARG A 134 9.74 15.74 -15.14
CA ARG A 134 10.90 16.00 -16.01
C ARG A 134 11.06 14.98 -17.14
N ASP A 135 10.48 13.79 -16.98
CA ASP A 135 10.51 12.72 -17.98
C ASP A 135 9.32 12.76 -18.95
N MET A 136 8.52 13.83 -18.97
CA MET A 136 7.39 13.95 -19.90
C MET A 136 7.88 13.89 -21.36
N ALA A 137 7.42 12.90 -22.11
CA ALA A 137 7.75 12.73 -23.52
C ALA A 137 6.61 12.03 -24.28
N PRO A 138 6.52 12.20 -25.61
CA PRO A 138 5.53 11.48 -26.42
C PRO A 138 5.63 9.97 -26.22
N ALA A 139 4.49 9.34 -25.97
CA ALA A 139 4.39 7.90 -25.73
C ALA A 139 3.10 7.31 -26.30
N THR A 140 3.20 6.03 -26.69
CA THR A 140 2.03 5.18 -26.93
C THR A 140 1.64 4.55 -25.61
N VAL A 141 0.35 4.63 -25.28
CA VAL A 141 -0.22 3.97 -24.11
C VAL A 141 -1.12 2.84 -24.58
N THR A 142 -0.91 1.65 -24.04
CA THR A 142 -1.65 0.43 -24.39
C THR A 142 -2.42 -0.09 -23.19
N LEU A 143 -3.48 -0.86 -23.45
CA LEU A 143 -4.32 -1.49 -22.44
C LEU A 143 -4.62 -2.92 -22.84
N SER A 144 -4.36 -3.86 -21.94
CA SER A 144 -4.75 -5.27 -22.03
C SER A 144 -5.48 -5.71 -20.77
N HIS A 145 -6.15 -6.85 -20.87
CA HIS A 145 -6.79 -7.53 -19.74
C HIS A 145 -6.38 -9.00 -19.75
N GLY A 146 -6.27 -9.58 -18.56
CA GLY A 146 -5.95 -10.98 -18.34
C GLY A 146 -6.70 -11.56 -17.16
N GLU A 147 -6.34 -12.78 -16.78
CA GLU A 147 -6.88 -13.46 -15.60
C GLU A 147 -5.76 -14.20 -14.85
N LEU A 148 -5.68 -13.98 -13.53
CA LEU A 148 -4.71 -14.58 -12.63
C LEU A 148 -5.43 -15.29 -11.48
N HIS A 149 -5.58 -16.61 -11.60
CA HIS A 149 -6.38 -17.43 -10.68
C HIS A 149 -5.62 -17.98 -9.46
N ASN A 150 -4.29 -17.88 -9.46
CA ASN A 150 -3.44 -18.54 -8.47
C ASN A 150 -2.61 -17.56 -7.64
N ALA A 151 -3.03 -16.30 -7.51
CA ALA A 151 -2.33 -15.29 -6.70
C ALA A 151 -3.20 -14.71 -5.57
N SER A 152 -4.49 -15.08 -5.49
CA SER A 152 -5.38 -14.74 -4.37
C SER A 152 -6.35 -15.87 -4.01
N ILE A 153 -6.86 -15.83 -2.78
CA ILE A 153 -8.03 -16.59 -2.32
C ILE A 153 -8.99 -15.67 -1.56
N ASN A 154 -10.27 -16.05 -1.49
CA ASN A 154 -11.23 -15.32 -0.67
C ASN A 154 -11.09 -15.69 0.81
N ARG A 155 -10.83 -14.70 1.68
CA ARG A 155 -10.71 -14.89 3.14
C ARG A 155 -12.03 -14.75 3.91
N SER A 156 -13.09 -14.39 3.21
CA SER A 156 -14.45 -14.25 3.74
C SER A 156 -15.51 -14.91 2.83
N PRO A 157 -15.34 -16.21 2.48
CA PRO A 157 -16.20 -16.88 1.51
C PRO A 157 -17.67 -16.95 1.93
N SER A 158 -17.95 -17.05 3.24
CA SER A 158 -19.33 -17.06 3.73
C SER A 158 -20.04 -15.72 3.54
N SER A 159 -19.31 -14.60 3.62
CA SER A 159 -19.85 -13.28 3.28
C SER A 159 -20.15 -13.19 1.78
N PHE A 160 -19.22 -13.64 0.93
CA PHE A 160 -19.39 -13.64 -0.52
C PHE A 160 -20.65 -14.41 -0.95
N ASP A 161 -20.90 -15.57 -0.33
CA ASP A 161 -22.04 -16.42 -0.67
C ASP A 161 -23.41 -15.76 -0.42
N ARG A 162 -23.46 -14.70 0.39
CA ARG A 162 -24.69 -13.93 0.66
C ARG A 162 -25.10 -13.02 -0.48
N ASN A 163 -24.18 -12.69 -1.40
CA ASN A 163 -24.48 -11.84 -2.53
C ASN A 163 -25.49 -12.50 -3.48
N PRO A 164 -26.28 -11.72 -4.24
CA PRO A 164 -27.19 -12.23 -5.26
C PRO A 164 -26.50 -13.13 -6.29
N ALA A 165 -27.25 -14.07 -6.87
CA ALA A 165 -26.71 -15.03 -7.84
C ALA A 165 -26.01 -14.36 -9.05
N THR A 166 -26.54 -13.21 -9.51
CA THR A 166 -25.97 -12.43 -10.62
C THR A 166 -24.59 -11.83 -10.33
N ASP A 167 -24.31 -11.54 -9.06
CA ASP A 167 -23.00 -11.04 -8.63
C ASP A 167 -22.03 -12.20 -8.46
N ARG A 168 -22.48 -13.29 -7.82
CA ARG A 168 -21.66 -14.49 -7.63
C ARG A 168 -21.26 -15.15 -8.94
N ALA A 169 -22.15 -15.13 -9.94
CA ALA A 169 -21.86 -15.69 -11.26
C ALA A 169 -20.71 -15.00 -12.00
N PHE A 170 -20.41 -13.73 -11.65
CA PHE A 170 -19.26 -13.02 -12.21
C PHE A 170 -17.92 -13.48 -11.59
N PHE A 171 -17.96 -14.07 -10.38
CA PHE A 171 -16.80 -14.58 -9.66
C PHE A 171 -17.07 -16.03 -9.19
N PRO A 172 -17.15 -17.01 -10.12
CA PRO A 172 -17.58 -18.38 -9.80
C PRO A 172 -16.70 -19.08 -8.74
N HIS A 173 -15.44 -18.67 -8.64
CA HIS A 173 -14.46 -19.20 -7.66
C HIS A 173 -14.29 -18.31 -6.43
N ARG A 174 -15.18 -17.32 -6.23
CA ARG A 174 -15.14 -16.33 -5.14
C ARG A 174 -13.91 -15.44 -5.13
N ILE A 175 -13.10 -15.46 -6.18
CA ILE A 175 -11.95 -14.57 -6.38
C ILE A 175 -12.25 -13.59 -7.50
N ASP A 176 -11.59 -12.43 -7.48
CA ASP A 176 -11.50 -11.57 -8.67
C ASP A 176 -10.20 -11.90 -9.41
N PRO A 177 -10.24 -12.73 -10.47
CA PRO A 177 -9.04 -13.10 -11.20
C PRO A 177 -8.61 -12.00 -12.19
N HIS A 178 -9.44 -11.01 -12.47
CA HIS A 178 -9.19 -10.10 -13.58
C HIS A 178 -7.96 -9.24 -13.32
N THR A 179 -7.07 -9.20 -14.29
CA THR A 179 -5.91 -8.32 -14.31
C THR A 179 -6.04 -7.31 -15.43
N THR A 180 -5.43 -6.14 -15.26
CA THR A 180 -5.36 -5.10 -16.30
C THR A 180 -3.97 -4.52 -16.33
N LEU A 181 -3.39 -4.39 -17.52
CA LEU A 181 -2.08 -3.79 -17.72
C LEU A 181 -2.21 -2.53 -18.56
N VAL A 182 -1.70 -1.42 -18.04
CA VAL A 182 -1.42 -0.21 -18.81
C VAL A 182 0.04 -0.26 -19.21
N GLY A 183 0.34 -0.42 -20.50
CA GLY A 183 1.69 -0.36 -21.05
C GLY A 183 2.04 1.05 -21.54
N ILE A 184 3.30 1.45 -21.39
CA ILE A 184 3.82 2.76 -21.83
C ILE A 184 5.04 2.51 -22.70
N GLU A 185 4.98 2.98 -23.95
CA GLU A 185 6.00 2.74 -24.97
C GLU A 185 6.50 4.06 -25.57
N ARG A 186 7.81 4.18 -25.76
CA ARG A 186 8.46 5.28 -26.50
C ARG A 186 9.07 4.70 -27.77
N GLY A 187 8.46 5.00 -28.92
CA GLY A 187 8.70 4.21 -30.13
C GLY A 187 8.30 2.75 -29.87
N ASP A 188 9.18 1.82 -30.24
CA ASP A 188 8.96 0.37 -30.04
C ASP A 188 9.50 -0.15 -28.70
N ARG A 189 9.93 0.73 -27.80
CA ARG A 189 10.52 0.35 -26.50
C ARG A 189 9.51 0.52 -25.36
N PRO A 190 9.15 -0.56 -24.64
CA PRO A 190 8.44 -0.45 -23.37
C PRO A 190 9.30 0.29 -22.35
N VAL A 191 8.74 1.34 -21.75
CA VAL A 191 9.42 2.16 -20.73
C VAL A 191 8.67 2.18 -19.39
N GLY A 192 7.43 1.71 -19.35
CA GLY A 192 6.76 1.50 -18.08
C GLY A 192 5.51 0.66 -18.20
N ALA A 193 5.05 0.18 -17.05
CA ALA A 193 3.81 -0.56 -16.96
C ALA A 193 3.13 -0.34 -15.60
N ILE A 194 1.80 -0.38 -15.59
CA ILE A 194 0.99 -0.39 -14.38
C ILE A 194 0.06 -1.60 -14.45
N HIS A 195 0.27 -2.56 -13.56
CA HIS A 195 -0.55 -3.76 -13.41
C HIS A 195 -1.54 -3.59 -12.26
N PHE A 196 -2.81 -3.87 -12.52
CA PHE A 196 -3.90 -3.78 -11.55
C PHE A 196 -4.42 -5.18 -11.23
N PHE A 197 -4.41 -5.56 -9.95
CA PHE A 197 -4.88 -6.87 -9.50
C PHE A 197 -5.27 -6.89 -8.02
N ALA A 198 -6.32 -7.63 -7.67
CA ALA A 198 -6.88 -7.70 -6.32
C ALA A 198 -6.15 -8.74 -5.45
N THR A 199 -5.20 -8.32 -4.61
CA THR A 199 -4.55 -9.20 -3.60
C THR A 199 -3.92 -8.38 -2.49
N HIS A 200 -4.25 -8.63 -1.22
CA HIS A 200 -3.61 -7.98 -0.07
C HIS A 200 -2.07 -8.11 -0.09
N GLY A 201 -1.37 -7.05 0.32
CA GLY A 201 0.08 -7.08 0.59
C GLY A 201 0.39 -7.68 1.97
N THR A 202 -0.03 -8.93 2.18
CA THR A 202 0.04 -9.66 3.46
C THR A 202 0.72 -11.02 3.34
N SER A 203 1.59 -11.20 2.34
CA SER A 203 2.41 -12.41 2.23
C SER A 203 3.42 -12.49 3.39
N MET A 204 4.03 -11.35 3.74
CA MET A 204 4.84 -11.18 4.95
C MET A 204 3.94 -11.09 6.18
N THR A 205 4.07 -12.05 7.10
CA THR A 205 3.18 -12.16 8.27
C THR A 205 3.39 -11.08 9.34
N ASN A 206 2.50 -11.01 10.32
CA ASN A 206 2.64 -10.13 11.50
C ASN A 206 3.83 -10.46 12.42
N ARG A 207 4.59 -11.52 12.14
CA ARG A 207 5.88 -11.83 12.80
C ARG A 207 7.07 -11.19 12.11
N ASN A 208 6.88 -10.77 10.86
CA ASN A 208 7.89 -10.02 10.15
C ASN A 208 8.16 -8.70 10.87
N ARG A 209 9.44 -8.35 10.96
CA ARG A 209 9.93 -7.08 11.51
C ARG A 209 10.87 -6.34 10.56
N LEU A 210 11.01 -6.82 9.32
CA LEU A 210 11.82 -6.17 8.29
C LEU A 210 10.90 -5.37 7.37
N ILE A 211 11.31 -4.14 7.03
CA ILE A 211 10.58 -3.36 6.03
C ILE A 211 10.58 -4.10 4.68
N SER A 212 9.43 -4.18 4.03
CA SER A 212 9.25 -4.88 2.76
C SER A 212 8.06 -4.31 1.97
N GLY A 213 8.20 -4.21 0.65
CA GLY A 213 7.10 -3.89 -0.26
C GLY A 213 6.11 -5.05 -0.47
N ASP A 214 6.32 -6.19 0.20
CA ASP A 214 5.51 -7.41 0.10
C ASP A 214 5.40 -7.91 -1.36
N ASN A 215 4.34 -8.63 -1.72
CA ASN A 215 4.25 -9.35 -2.99
C ASN A 215 4.19 -8.41 -4.21
N LYS A 216 3.48 -7.28 -4.11
CA LYS A 216 3.39 -6.26 -5.17
C LYS A 216 4.68 -5.46 -5.31
N GLY A 217 5.29 -5.07 -4.19
CA GLY A 217 6.60 -4.41 -4.21
C GLY A 217 7.69 -5.33 -4.77
N PHE A 218 7.62 -6.64 -4.47
CA PHE A 218 8.51 -7.62 -5.08
C PHE A 218 8.28 -7.75 -6.59
N ALA A 219 7.03 -7.83 -7.06
CA ALA A 219 6.73 -7.90 -8.49
C ALA A 219 7.31 -6.71 -9.26
N ALA A 220 7.16 -5.49 -8.70
CA ALA A 220 7.76 -4.28 -9.24
C ALA A 220 9.29 -4.34 -9.23
N TYR A 221 9.88 -4.64 -8.08
CA TYR A 221 11.33 -4.80 -7.92
C TYR A 221 11.89 -5.82 -8.91
N HIS A 222 11.25 -6.97 -9.06
CA HIS A 222 11.73 -8.04 -9.93
C HIS A 222 11.79 -7.57 -11.38
N TRP A 223 10.76 -6.86 -11.85
CA TRP A 223 10.74 -6.32 -13.20
C TRP A 223 11.80 -5.23 -13.40
N GLU A 224 11.88 -4.26 -12.49
CA GLU A 224 12.75 -3.09 -12.62
C GLU A 224 14.23 -3.43 -12.40
N ARG A 225 14.53 -4.25 -11.39
CA ARG A 225 15.88 -4.56 -10.91
C ARG A 225 16.38 -5.90 -11.41
N SER A 226 15.66 -6.99 -11.13
CA SER A 226 16.16 -8.34 -11.45
C SER A 226 16.17 -8.62 -12.96
N VAL A 227 15.15 -8.17 -13.67
CA VAL A 227 15.01 -8.34 -15.12
C VAL A 227 15.54 -7.10 -15.87
N GLY A 228 15.13 -5.90 -15.44
CA GLY A 228 15.51 -4.65 -16.10
C GLY A 228 16.90 -4.13 -15.76
N GLY A 229 17.57 -4.69 -14.75
CA GLY A 229 18.93 -4.29 -14.35
C GLY A 229 19.03 -2.89 -13.73
N GLY A 230 17.91 -2.24 -13.39
CA GLY A 230 17.92 -0.87 -12.86
C GLY A 230 18.72 -0.76 -11.57
N ASP A 231 19.45 0.33 -11.35
CA ASP A 231 20.17 0.59 -10.10
C ASP A 231 19.61 1.87 -9.47
N TYR A 232 18.79 1.70 -8.44
CA TYR A 232 18.05 2.80 -7.82
C TYR A 232 18.95 3.86 -7.17
N LEU A 233 20.22 3.51 -6.86
CA LEU A 233 21.19 4.47 -6.33
C LEU A 233 21.99 5.16 -7.44
N ALA A 234 21.95 4.66 -8.67
CA ALA A 234 22.58 5.28 -9.83
C ALA A 234 21.65 6.26 -10.57
N GLY A 235 20.34 6.16 -10.37
CA GLY A 235 19.36 7.08 -10.96
C GLY A 235 18.01 6.43 -11.26
N GLN A 236 17.26 7.03 -12.19
CA GLN A 236 15.98 6.49 -12.66
C GLN A 236 16.20 5.28 -13.57
N PRO A 237 15.46 4.17 -13.38
CA PRO A 237 15.59 2.98 -14.22
C PRO A 237 14.99 3.21 -15.63
N ASP A 238 15.50 2.46 -16.61
CA ASP A 238 15.00 2.48 -17.98
C ASP A 238 13.56 1.98 -18.13
N PHE A 239 13.09 1.17 -17.18
CA PHE A 239 11.72 0.69 -17.09
C PHE A 239 11.18 0.91 -15.66
N ILE A 240 9.97 1.44 -15.52
CA ILE A 240 9.29 1.63 -14.22
C ILE A 240 8.00 0.81 -14.21
N ALA A 241 7.87 -0.07 -13.22
CA ALA A 241 6.79 -1.05 -13.11
C ALA A 241 6.01 -0.86 -11.82
N ALA A 242 4.72 -0.55 -11.89
CA ALA A 242 3.86 -0.45 -10.71
C ALA A 242 2.85 -1.60 -10.67
N PHE A 243 2.59 -2.11 -9.46
CA PHE A 243 1.58 -3.12 -9.20
C PHE A 243 0.56 -2.55 -8.21
N ALA A 244 -0.54 -2.03 -8.74
CA ALA A 244 -1.60 -1.39 -8.00
C ALA A 244 -2.64 -2.41 -7.48
N GLN A 245 -3.39 -1.98 -6.49
CA GLN A 245 -4.59 -2.68 -6.03
C GLN A 245 -5.79 -2.32 -6.89
N THR A 246 -6.77 -3.21 -6.88
CA THR A 246 -8.15 -2.88 -7.29
C THR A 246 -9.07 -2.92 -6.06
N ASN A 247 -9.86 -3.97 -5.93
CA ASN A 247 -10.90 -4.23 -4.94
C ASN A 247 -10.55 -5.47 -4.10
N PRO A 248 -9.42 -5.48 -3.34
CA PRO A 248 -8.94 -6.69 -2.70
C PRO A 248 -9.51 -6.92 -1.30
N GLY A 249 -10.55 -6.21 -0.85
CA GLY A 249 -11.01 -6.20 0.55
C GLY A 249 -11.18 -7.60 1.19
N ASP A 250 -11.49 -8.62 0.40
CA ASP A 250 -11.59 -10.01 0.83
C ASP A 250 -10.60 -10.97 0.13
N MET A 251 -9.57 -10.47 -0.56
CA MET A 251 -8.57 -11.23 -1.32
C MET A 251 -7.23 -11.37 -0.58
N SER A 252 -6.96 -12.56 -0.04
CA SER A 252 -5.70 -12.90 0.62
C SER A 252 -4.67 -13.51 -0.36
N PRO A 253 -3.36 -13.22 -0.23
CA PRO A 253 -2.31 -13.87 -1.01
C PRO A 253 -2.01 -15.32 -0.58
N ARG A 254 -2.69 -15.87 0.45
CA ARG A 254 -2.40 -17.19 1.04
C ARG A 254 -2.96 -18.37 0.23
N VAL A 255 -2.62 -18.42 -1.06
CA VAL A 255 -3.08 -19.40 -2.05
C VAL A 255 -2.70 -20.85 -1.76
N ASP A 256 -1.66 -21.09 -0.96
CA ASP A 256 -1.20 -22.44 -0.60
C ASP A 256 -1.71 -22.91 0.78
N GLY A 257 -2.66 -22.18 1.37
CA GLY A 257 -3.27 -22.48 2.66
C GLY A 257 -2.80 -21.57 3.80
N ALA A 258 -3.46 -21.71 4.96
CA ALA A 258 -3.14 -20.92 6.14
C ALA A 258 -1.72 -21.23 6.64
N SER A 259 -0.88 -20.19 6.76
CA SER A 259 0.39 -20.32 7.47
C SER A 259 0.07 -20.65 8.92
N THR A 260 0.52 -21.81 9.40
CA THR A 260 0.40 -22.11 10.83
C THR A 260 1.17 -21.06 11.62
N SER A 261 0.70 -20.74 12.83
CA SER A 261 1.45 -19.92 13.79
C SER A 261 2.77 -20.57 14.24
N ALA A 262 3.21 -21.65 13.62
CA ALA A 262 4.51 -22.28 13.82
C ALA A 262 5.50 -21.98 12.68
N ALA A 263 5.06 -21.30 11.60
CA ALA A 263 5.93 -20.95 10.49
C ALA A 263 7.04 -19.98 10.94
N SER A 264 8.27 -20.24 10.44
CA SER A 264 9.43 -19.37 10.71
C SER A 264 9.21 -17.97 10.12
N PRO A 265 9.91 -16.94 10.61
CA PRO A 265 9.87 -15.60 10.01
C PRO A 265 10.16 -15.59 8.50
N ASP A 266 10.96 -16.55 8.01
CA ASP A 266 11.36 -16.67 6.61
C ASP A 266 10.28 -17.31 5.71
N HIS A 267 9.26 -17.97 6.29
CA HIS A 267 8.16 -18.55 5.52
C HIS A 267 7.35 -17.49 4.76
N GLY A 268 7.30 -16.25 5.27
CA GLY A 268 6.66 -15.13 4.56
C GLY A 268 7.40 -14.72 3.28
N ILE A 269 8.74 -14.88 3.24
CA ILE A 269 9.59 -14.39 2.14
C ILE A 269 9.33 -15.19 0.87
N GLU A 270 9.30 -16.52 0.94
CA GLU A 270 9.06 -17.35 -0.24
C GLU A 270 7.63 -17.20 -0.77
N GLY A 271 6.63 -17.12 0.12
CA GLY A 271 5.25 -16.82 -0.27
C GLY A 271 5.13 -15.45 -0.96
N THR A 272 5.87 -14.46 -0.47
CA THR A 272 5.95 -13.11 -1.07
C THR A 272 6.53 -13.17 -2.48
N ARG A 273 7.68 -13.84 -2.64
CA ARG A 273 8.33 -14.03 -3.94
C ARG A 273 7.42 -14.72 -4.92
N ARG A 274 6.80 -15.83 -4.52
CA ARG A 274 5.94 -16.66 -5.38
C ARG A 274 4.71 -15.89 -5.87
N VAL A 275 3.98 -15.22 -4.98
CA VAL A 275 2.80 -14.43 -5.35
C VAL A 275 3.19 -13.22 -6.21
N GLY A 276 4.32 -12.57 -5.92
CA GLY A 276 4.80 -11.47 -6.73
C GLY A 276 5.32 -11.92 -8.12
N LEU A 277 6.00 -13.06 -8.23
CA LEU A 277 6.37 -13.64 -9.53
C LEU A 277 5.15 -13.95 -10.39
N ARG A 278 4.09 -14.52 -9.81
CA ARG A 278 2.83 -14.79 -10.53
C ARG A 278 2.22 -13.51 -11.11
N GLN A 279 2.21 -12.43 -10.34
CA GLN A 279 1.74 -11.11 -10.82
C GLN A 279 2.65 -10.56 -11.93
N PHE A 280 3.98 -10.63 -11.76
CA PHE A 280 4.94 -10.20 -12.77
C PHE A 280 4.80 -10.97 -14.09
N GLU A 281 4.72 -12.30 -14.03
CA GLU A 281 4.59 -13.16 -15.22
C GLU A 281 3.28 -12.88 -15.97
N ASP A 282 2.19 -12.64 -15.25
CA ASP A 282 0.92 -12.21 -15.86
C ASP A 282 1.07 -10.86 -16.57
N ALA A 283 1.70 -9.89 -15.92
CA ALA A 283 1.94 -8.57 -16.49
C ALA A 283 2.83 -8.64 -17.76
N VAL A 284 3.89 -9.43 -17.74
CA VAL A 284 4.77 -9.61 -18.92
C VAL A 284 4.02 -10.27 -20.08
N LYS A 285 3.23 -11.32 -19.82
CA LYS A 285 2.42 -11.99 -20.86
C LYS A 285 1.46 -11.02 -21.55
N GLN A 286 0.89 -10.10 -20.77
CA GLN A 286 -0.07 -9.11 -21.25
C GLN A 286 0.52 -8.05 -22.18
N LEU A 287 1.81 -7.76 -22.11
CA LEU A 287 2.46 -6.84 -23.07
C LEU A 287 2.26 -7.29 -24.53
N GLY A 288 2.25 -8.60 -24.79
CA GLY A 288 2.10 -9.15 -26.14
C GLY A 288 0.68 -9.06 -26.73
N SER A 289 -0.33 -8.72 -25.94
CA SER A 289 -1.73 -8.63 -26.36
C SER A 289 -2.34 -7.23 -26.18
N ALA A 290 -1.52 -6.23 -25.87
CA ALA A 290 -1.97 -4.89 -25.55
C ALA A 290 -2.43 -4.12 -26.79
N ALA A 291 -3.59 -3.47 -26.69
CA ALA A 291 -4.13 -2.61 -27.74
C ALA A 291 -3.98 -1.14 -27.34
N PRO A 292 -3.88 -0.18 -28.28
CA PRO A 292 -3.85 1.23 -27.94
C PRO A 292 -5.01 1.63 -27.03
N ILE A 293 -4.71 2.40 -25.97
CA ILE A 293 -5.72 2.79 -24.98
C ILE A 293 -6.73 3.82 -25.53
N GLY A 294 -6.42 4.46 -26.66
CA GLY A 294 -7.20 5.55 -27.23
C GLY A 294 -6.65 6.93 -26.85
N THR A 295 -7.52 7.94 -26.82
CA THR A 295 -7.16 9.34 -26.53
C THR A 295 -8.06 9.93 -25.46
N GLY A 296 -7.59 11.02 -24.83
CA GLY A 296 -8.35 11.78 -23.85
C GLY A 296 -7.93 11.47 -22.42
N VAL A 297 -7.75 12.53 -21.62
CA VAL A 297 -7.67 12.48 -20.17
C VAL A 297 -8.86 13.24 -19.62
N ASP A 298 -9.55 12.67 -18.62
CA ASP A 298 -10.58 13.41 -17.88
C ASP A 298 -10.60 12.99 -16.41
N ALA A 299 -11.01 13.90 -15.52
CA ALA A 299 -11.11 13.61 -14.10
C ALA A 299 -12.26 14.37 -13.45
N ARG A 300 -12.97 13.67 -12.57
CA ARG A 300 -13.99 14.19 -11.67
C ARG A 300 -13.69 13.74 -10.26
N PHE A 301 -13.98 14.59 -9.29
CA PHE A 301 -13.87 14.23 -7.89
C PHE A 301 -14.89 15.00 -7.05
N THR A 302 -15.15 14.48 -5.86
CA THR A 302 -15.83 15.22 -4.79
C THR A 302 -15.40 14.69 -3.43
N TYR A 303 -15.49 15.52 -2.40
CA TYR A 303 -15.55 15.05 -1.02
C TYR A 303 -16.98 14.60 -0.68
N VAL A 304 -17.09 13.56 0.14
CA VAL A 304 -18.36 13.02 0.65
C VAL A 304 -18.26 12.82 2.15
N ASP A 305 -19.18 13.42 2.90
CA ASP A 305 -19.39 13.09 4.33
C ASP A 305 -20.21 11.81 4.44
N LEU A 306 -19.51 10.68 4.58
CA LEU A 306 -20.13 9.36 4.70
C LEU A 306 -20.91 9.18 6.01
N SER A 307 -20.79 10.10 6.98
CA SER A 307 -21.53 10.00 8.25
C SER A 307 -23.02 10.31 8.11
N CYS A 308 -23.46 10.85 6.97
CA CYS A 308 -24.83 11.34 6.81
C CYS A 308 -25.46 11.24 5.42
N VAL A 309 -24.88 10.51 4.46
CA VAL A 309 -25.42 10.37 3.09
C VAL A 309 -26.78 9.66 3.09
N LEU A 310 -27.75 10.22 2.37
CA LEU A 310 -28.99 9.54 1.99
C LEU A 310 -28.76 8.82 0.65
N ALA A 311 -28.61 7.51 0.69
CA ALA A 311 -28.57 6.65 -0.49
C ALA A 311 -29.99 6.43 -1.00
N GLN A 312 -30.22 6.76 -2.27
CA GLN A 312 -31.51 6.58 -2.94
C GLN A 312 -31.82 5.10 -3.18
N GLY A 313 -33.10 4.78 -3.30
CA GLY A 313 -33.58 3.42 -3.47
C GLY A 313 -33.01 2.70 -4.70
N GLU A 314 -32.65 3.43 -5.75
CA GLU A 314 -32.04 2.82 -6.95
C GLU A 314 -30.69 2.12 -6.66
N TYR A 315 -29.99 2.50 -5.58
CA TYR A 315 -28.71 1.91 -5.17
C TYR A 315 -28.84 0.91 -4.02
N THR A 316 -30.05 0.69 -3.48
CA THR A 316 -30.28 -0.21 -2.34
C THR A 316 -30.99 -1.50 -2.77
N PRO A 317 -30.69 -2.66 -2.16
CA PRO A 317 -31.31 -3.93 -2.57
C PRO A 317 -32.82 -3.99 -2.35
N ASP A 318 -33.36 -3.23 -1.39
CA ASP A 318 -34.79 -3.18 -1.07
C ASP A 318 -35.54 -2.05 -1.79
N ARG A 319 -34.86 -1.29 -2.65
CA ARG A 319 -35.40 -0.17 -3.41
C ARG A 319 -35.98 0.97 -2.56
N GLN A 320 -35.54 1.07 -1.31
CA GLN A 320 -35.94 2.14 -0.40
C GLN A 320 -34.76 3.07 -0.09
N PRO A 321 -35.00 4.37 0.13
CA PRO A 321 -33.95 5.27 0.54
C PRO A 321 -33.47 4.94 1.95
N HIS A 322 -32.16 4.90 2.14
CA HIS A 322 -31.53 4.62 3.43
C HIS A 322 -30.40 5.61 3.72
N ARG A 323 -30.15 5.89 4.99
CA ARG A 323 -29.09 6.80 5.41
C ARG A 323 -27.90 6.02 5.97
N THR A 324 -26.69 6.42 5.60
CA THR A 324 -25.48 5.97 6.28
C THR A 324 -25.48 6.42 7.74
N GLY A 325 -24.68 5.76 8.57
CA GLY A 325 -24.51 6.08 9.97
C GLY A 325 -23.18 6.77 10.25
N ARG A 326 -23.09 7.40 11.42
CA ARG A 326 -21.81 7.81 12.02
C ARG A 326 -20.87 6.60 12.17
N PRO A 327 -19.55 6.79 12.18
CA PRO A 327 -18.60 5.68 12.19
C PRO A 327 -18.70 4.84 13.47
N MET A 328 -18.85 3.53 13.32
CA MET A 328 -18.94 2.56 14.41
C MET A 328 -17.96 1.40 14.19
N ILE A 329 -17.08 1.17 15.16
CA ILE A 329 -16.13 0.04 15.17
C ILE A 329 -16.81 -1.16 15.84
N ALA A 330 -16.73 -2.30 15.16
CA ALA A 330 -17.37 -3.54 15.59
C ALA A 330 -16.41 -4.47 16.36
N ALA A 331 -17.00 -5.41 17.10
CA ALA A 331 -16.26 -6.52 17.71
C ALA A 331 -15.51 -7.36 16.66
N ALA A 332 -16.12 -7.60 15.49
CA ALA A 332 -15.50 -8.32 14.39
C ALA A 332 -14.28 -7.58 13.80
N THR A 333 -14.24 -6.24 13.84
CA THR A 333 -13.04 -5.46 13.47
C THR A 333 -11.88 -5.74 14.41
N ILE A 334 -12.15 -5.91 15.71
CA ILE A 334 -11.12 -6.16 16.72
C ILE A 334 -10.58 -7.60 16.60
N ALA A 335 -11.34 -8.52 16.00
CA ALA A 335 -10.95 -9.92 15.81
C ALA A 335 -9.85 -10.15 14.77
N GLY A 336 -9.60 -9.18 13.87
CA GLY A 336 -8.67 -9.35 12.75
C GLY A 336 -9.17 -10.38 11.72
N THR A 337 -8.26 -10.84 10.85
CA THR A 337 -8.54 -11.82 9.79
C THR A 337 -7.66 -13.05 9.92
N ASP A 338 -7.85 -14.03 9.03
CA ASP A 338 -6.96 -15.19 8.92
C ASP A 338 -5.56 -14.78 8.42
N ASP A 339 -5.41 -13.60 7.82
CA ASP A 339 -4.10 -13.05 7.42
C ASP A 339 -3.32 -12.48 8.60
N GLY A 340 -4.02 -12.07 9.65
CA GLY A 340 -3.47 -11.51 10.88
C GLY A 340 -4.52 -11.46 11.97
N ALA A 341 -4.48 -12.41 12.89
CA ALA A 341 -5.42 -12.48 14.00
C ALA A 341 -5.35 -11.22 14.88
N GLY A 342 -6.50 -10.70 15.28
CA GLY A 342 -6.64 -9.51 16.13
C GLY A 342 -6.44 -9.80 17.61
N PHE A 343 -7.27 -9.20 18.48
CA PHE A 343 -7.18 -9.36 19.93
C PHE A 343 -7.92 -10.59 20.44
N ALA A 344 -7.35 -11.25 21.45
CA ALA A 344 -7.95 -12.44 22.06
C ALA A 344 -9.34 -12.13 22.65
N GLY A 345 -10.27 -13.07 22.48
CA GLY A 345 -11.65 -12.94 22.99
C GLY A 345 -12.66 -12.37 21.97
N PHE A 346 -12.19 -11.79 20.86
CA PHE A 346 -13.04 -11.36 19.74
C PHE A 346 -13.06 -12.41 18.63
N ARG A 347 -14.17 -12.52 17.91
CA ARG A 347 -14.32 -13.47 16.79
C ARG A 347 -14.85 -12.76 15.54
N GLN A 348 -14.46 -13.24 14.35
CA GLN A 348 -15.15 -12.86 13.13
C GLN A 348 -16.60 -13.37 13.16
N GLY A 349 -17.54 -12.62 12.60
CA GLY A 349 -18.97 -12.94 12.67
C GLY A 349 -19.62 -12.46 13.97
N ARG A 350 -20.54 -13.26 14.50
CA ARG A 350 -21.34 -12.93 15.70
C ARG A 350 -20.50 -12.91 16.97
N ASN A 351 -20.75 -11.91 17.81
CA ASN A 351 -20.08 -11.73 19.10
C ASN A 351 -21.16 -11.58 20.19
N PRO A 352 -21.64 -12.67 20.82
CA PRO A 352 -22.88 -12.68 21.61
C PRO A 352 -23.00 -11.62 22.69
N PHE A 353 -21.90 -11.28 23.38
CA PHE A 353 -21.86 -10.24 24.40
C PHE A 353 -22.11 -8.84 23.79
N TRP A 354 -21.32 -8.46 22.78
CA TRP A 354 -21.43 -7.18 22.09
C TRP A 354 -22.72 -7.05 21.29
N ASP A 355 -23.19 -8.16 20.71
CA ASP A 355 -24.46 -8.24 20.03
C ASP A 355 -25.60 -7.91 21.02
N ARG A 356 -25.59 -8.48 22.23
CA ARG A 356 -26.61 -8.19 23.26
C ARG A 356 -26.64 -6.71 23.65
N ILE A 357 -25.47 -6.11 23.88
CA ILE A 357 -25.35 -4.67 24.17
C ILE A 357 -25.92 -3.84 23.00
N SER A 358 -25.51 -4.17 21.77
CA SER A 358 -25.95 -3.48 20.56
C SER A 358 -27.45 -3.59 20.33
N HIS A 359 -28.07 -4.75 20.60
CA HIS A 359 -29.52 -4.90 20.55
C HIS A 359 -30.25 -3.95 21.52
N GLY A 360 -29.68 -3.71 22.71
CA GLY A 360 -30.19 -2.68 23.62
C GLY A 360 -30.15 -1.28 23.00
N ILE A 361 -29.01 -0.91 22.40
CA ILE A 361 -28.85 0.38 21.68
C ILE A 361 -29.86 0.48 20.53
N TYR A 362 -30.02 -0.57 19.73
CA TYR A 362 -30.94 -0.61 18.58
C TYR A 362 -32.41 -0.52 18.96
N ARG A 363 -32.79 -0.94 20.17
CA ARG A 363 -34.15 -0.75 20.69
C ARG A 363 -34.43 0.72 21.00
N LEU A 364 -33.44 1.44 21.51
CA LEU A 364 -33.57 2.82 21.97
C LEU A 364 -33.26 3.87 20.88
N ALA A 365 -32.43 3.53 19.88
CA ALA A 365 -32.00 4.45 18.82
C ALA A 365 -32.32 3.88 17.43
N SER A 366 -33.49 4.23 16.88
CA SER A 366 -33.98 3.73 15.59
C SER A 366 -33.09 4.11 14.41
N SER A 367 -32.50 5.31 14.42
CA SER A 367 -31.56 5.76 13.37
C SER A 367 -30.28 4.94 13.36
N VAL A 368 -29.73 4.62 14.53
CA VAL A 368 -28.55 3.75 14.66
C VAL A 368 -28.89 2.33 14.20
N ARG A 369 -30.07 1.80 14.57
CA ARG A 369 -30.54 0.50 14.09
C ARG A 369 -30.65 0.45 12.57
N ALA A 370 -31.24 1.48 11.95
CA ALA A 370 -31.46 1.53 10.50
C ALA A 370 -30.14 1.53 9.72
N ALA A 371 -29.10 2.19 10.22
CA ALA A 371 -27.79 2.25 9.57
C ALA A 371 -26.88 1.05 9.90
N HIS A 372 -26.84 0.62 11.17
CA HIS A 372 -25.77 -0.26 11.66
C HIS A 372 -26.21 -1.70 11.92
N SER A 373 -27.50 -1.99 12.10
CA SER A 373 -27.92 -3.37 12.36
C SER A 373 -27.47 -4.30 11.22
N PRO A 374 -26.86 -5.46 11.52
CA PRO A 374 -26.83 -6.14 12.81
C PRO A 374 -25.45 -6.09 13.51
N LYS A 375 -24.66 -5.03 13.30
CA LYS A 375 -23.30 -4.87 13.81
C LYS A 375 -23.23 -4.97 15.34
N GLY A 376 -22.25 -5.72 15.85
CA GLY A 376 -21.90 -5.72 17.27
C GLY A 376 -21.00 -4.53 17.58
N ILE A 377 -21.59 -3.37 17.89
CA ILE A 377 -20.91 -2.10 18.13
C ILE A 377 -20.11 -2.18 19.43
N VAL A 378 -18.82 -1.88 19.34
CA VAL A 378 -17.91 -1.75 20.50
C VAL A 378 -17.66 -0.29 20.81
N LEU A 379 -17.32 0.49 19.78
CA LEU A 379 -16.84 1.85 19.95
C LEU A 379 -17.53 2.79 18.97
N PRO A 380 -18.37 3.72 19.46
CA PRO A 380 -18.90 4.81 18.64
C PRO A 380 -17.81 5.85 18.38
N ALA A 381 -17.15 5.72 17.24
CA ALA A 381 -15.94 6.50 16.92
C ALA A 381 -16.19 8.02 16.89
N ARG A 382 -17.43 8.47 16.64
CA ARG A 382 -17.76 9.90 16.69
C ARG A 382 -17.52 10.52 18.07
N LEU A 383 -17.72 9.79 19.17
CA LEU A 383 -17.45 10.34 20.50
C LEU A 383 -15.97 10.67 20.66
N LEU A 384 -15.10 9.86 20.06
CA LEU A 384 -13.66 10.12 20.01
C LEU A 384 -13.32 11.24 19.03
N ASN A 385 -13.93 11.27 17.84
CA ASN A 385 -13.75 12.35 16.86
C ASN A 385 -14.05 13.75 17.43
N ARG A 386 -14.97 13.87 18.41
CA ARG A 386 -15.25 15.15 19.10
C ARG A 386 -14.11 15.62 20.00
N MET A 387 -13.26 14.71 20.48
CA MET A 387 -12.09 15.03 21.30
C MET A 387 -10.84 15.20 20.44
N HIS A 388 -10.61 14.27 19.52
CA HIS A 388 -9.51 14.28 18.58
C HIS A 388 -9.91 13.48 17.32
N PRO A 389 -9.52 13.90 16.10
CA PRO A 389 -9.74 13.12 14.89
C PRO A 389 -9.24 11.68 15.05
N PHE A 390 -10.17 10.74 15.16
CA PHE A 390 -9.94 9.33 15.49
C PHE A 390 -10.10 8.44 14.27
N VAL A 391 -11.12 8.68 13.45
CA VAL A 391 -11.34 8.10 12.12
C VAL A 391 -11.86 9.16 11.17
N GLN A 392 -11.64 8.98 9.87
CA GLN A 392 -12.10 9.90 8.84
C GLN A 392 -13.62 9.75 8.63
N GLU A 393 -14.34 10.86 8.45
CA GLU A 393 -15.78 10.87 8.10
C GLU A 393 -16.01 11.43 6.68
N VAL A 394 -15.22 12.45 6.30
CA VAL A 394 -15.33 13.12 5.00
C VAL A 394 -14.20 12.68 4.08
N VAL A 395 -14.50 12.12 2.92
CA VAL A 395 -13.48 11.48 2.08
C VAL A 395 -13.56 11.84 0.61
N PRO A 396 -12.42 11.91 -0.09
CA PRO A 396 -12.41 12.10 -1.52
C PRO A 396 -12.83 10.84 -2.26
N VAL A 397 -13.67 11.00 -3.28
CA VAL A 397 -14.03 9.96 -4.25
C VAL A 397 -13.72 10.48 -5.65
N HIS A 398 -13.03 9.65 -6.44
CA HIS A 398 -12.54 10.03 -7.76
C HIS A 398 -13.14 9.16 -8.86
N LEU A 399 -13.34 9.77 -10.02
CA LEU A 399 -13.48 9.07 -11.29
C LEU A 399 -12.50 9.70 -12.28
N MET A 400 -11.54 8.90 -12.73
CA MET A 400 -10.52 9.32 -13.68
C MET A 400 -10.58 8.50 -14.96
N ARG A 401 -10.21 9.10 -16.08
CA ARG A 401 -10.23 8.48 -17.40
C ARG A 401 -8.90 8.70 -18.12
N ILE A 402 -8.34 7.62 -18.68
CA ILE A 402 -7.17 7.62 -19.56
C ILE A 402 -7.56 6.82 -20.81
N GLY A 403 -7.81 7.49 -21.93
CA GLY A 403 -8.31 6.84 -23.14
C GLY A 403 -9.66 6.15 -22.88
N ARG A 404 -9.69 4.82 -23.02
CA ARG A 404 -10.85 3.98 -22.71
C ARG A 404 -10.90 3.46 -21.26
N LEU A 405 -9.82 3.58 -20.50
CA LEU A 405 -9.73 3.12 -19.11
C LEU A 405 -10.35 4.13 -18.14
N TYR A 406 -11.17 3.66 -17.22
CA TYR A 406 -11.76 4.42 -16.12
C TYR A 406 -11.27 3.86 -14.78
N LEU A 407 -10.79 4.73 -13.91
CA LEU A 407 -10.32 4.41 -12.56
C LEU A 407 -11.24 5.09 -11.53
N ILE A 408 -11.89 4.28 -10.71
CA ILE A 408 -12.73 4.74 -9.60
C ILE A 408 -11.86 4.73 -8.33
N GLY A 409 -11.44 5.91 -7.87
CA GLY A 409 -10.66 6.03 -6.64
C GLY A 409 -11.56 5.92 -5.42
N ILE A 410 -11.41 4.83 -4.65
CA ILE A 410 -12.15 4.61 -3.41
C ILE A 410 -11.20 4.66 -2.21
N PRO A 411 -11.50 5.48 -1.18
CA PRO A 411 -10.64 5.68 -0.02
C PRO A 411 -10.77 4.56 1.02
N GLY A 412 -10.86 3.29 0.60
CA GLY A 412 -11.07 2.15 1.48
C GLY A 412 -10.69 0.82 0.83
N GLU A 413 -11.15 -0.28 1.41
CA GLU A 413 -10.90 -1.66 0.96
C GLU A 413 -12.21 -2.31 0.46
N PRO A 414 -12.64 -2.06 -0.79
CA PRO A 414 -13.82 -2.72 -1.35
C PRO A 414 -13.60 -4.22 -1.47
N THR A 415 -14.58 -5.02 -1.03
CA THR A 415 -14.65 -6.44 -1.40
C THR A 415 -14.83 -6.60 -2.90
N ILE A 416 -14.59 -7.81 -3.42
CA ILE A 416 -14.65 -8.02 -4.86
C ILE A 416 -16.03 -7.69 -5.45
N VAL A 417 -17.12 -8.00 -4.74
CA VAL A 417 -18.48 -7.68 -5.21
C VAL A 417 -18.82 -6.21 -5.02
N ALA A 418 -18.36 -5.57 -3.94
CA ALA A 418 -18.50 -4.12 -3.78
C ALA A 418 -17.82 -3.37 -4.94
N GLY A 419 -16.58 -3.77 -5.29
CA GLY A 419 -15.86 -3.26 -6.45
C GLY A 419 -16.61 -3.50 -7.76
N LEU A 420 -17.14 -4.70 -8.00
CA LEU A 420 -17.94 -5.02 -9.18
C LEU A 420 -19.16 -4.11 -9.34
N ARG A 421 -19.90 -3.84 -8.26
CA ARG A 421 -21.09 -2.98 -8.30
C ARG A 421 -20.75 -1.53 -8.64
N LEU A 422 -19.66 -0.99 -8.10
CA LEU A 422 -19.12 0.32 -8.47
C LEU A 422 -18.74 0.37 -9.96
N ARG A 423 -18.02 -0.66 -10.44
CA ARG A 423 -17.61 -0.78 -11.85
C ARG A 423 -18.80 -0.82 -12.80
N ARG A 424 -19.82 -1.63 -12.49
CA ARG A 424 -21.06 -1.73 -13.28
C ARG A 424 -21.82 -0.40 -13.32
N THR A 425 -21.88 0.31 -12.19
CA THR A 425 -22.55 1.62 -12.10
C THR A 425 -21.90 2.63 -13.03
N VAL A 426 -20.58 2.75 -13.00
CA VAL A 426 -19.87 3.67 -13.88
C VAL A 426 -19.98 3.21 -15.34
N ALA A 427 -19.70 1.93 -15.62
CA ALA A 427 -19.71 1.38 -16.98
C ALA A 427 -21.05 1.60 -17.70
N SER A 428 -22.18 1.41 -17.02
CA SER A 428 -23.51 1.63 -17.61
C SER A 428 -23.79 3.10 -17.93
N ILE A 429 -23.29 4.03 -17.11
CA ILE A 429 -23.52 5.47 -17.29
C ILE A 429 -22.66 6.04 -18.42
N VAL A 430 -21.37 5.69 -18.46
CA VAL A 430 -20.44 6.22 -19.48
C VAL A 430 -20.41 5.40 -20.76
N GLY A 431 -21.13 4.27 -20.82
CA GLY A 431 -21.14 3.37 -21.98
C GLY A 431 -19.82 2.62 -22.20
N ALA A 432 -19.04 2.42 -21.14
CA ALA A 432 -17.75 1.74 -21.20
C ALA A 432 -17.89 0.22 -21.10
N LYS A 433 -16.91 -0.52 -21.63
CA LYS A 433 -16.78 -1.96 -21.35
C LYS A 433 -16.45 -2.14 -19.88
N LEU A 434 -17.08 -3.11 -19.21
CA LEU A 434 -16.85 -3.38 -17.79
C LEU A 434 -15.38 -3.74 -17.46
N ALA A 435 -14.67 -4.35 -18.41
CA ALA A 435 -13.23 -4.63 -18.27
C ALA A 435 -12.38 -3.36 -18.21
N ASP A 436 -12.86 -2.27 -18.81
CA ASP A 436 -12.15 -0.98 -18.90
C ASP A 436 -12.48 -0.07 -17.70
N VAL A 437 -13.29 -0.54 -16.74
CA VAL A 437 -13.63 0.21 -15.52
C VAL A 437 -13.08 -0.53 -14.32
N LEU A 438 -12.17 0.09 -13.59
CA LEU A 438 -11.52 -0.48 -12.41
C LEU A 438 -11.94 0.26 -11.14
N CYS A 439 -12.17 -0.49 -10.07
CA CYS A 439 -12.29 0.07 -8.72
C CYS A 439 -10.91 0.04 -8.09
N VAL A 440 -10.27 1.20 -7.93
CA VAL A 440 -8.96 1.37 -7.30
C VAL A 440 -9.19 1.75 -5.84
N GLY A 441 -9.27 0.72 -4.99
CA GLY A 441 -9.25 0.89 -3.54
C GLY A 441 -7.93 1.50 -3.07
N TYR A 442 -7.84 1.83 -1.78
CA TYR A 442 -6.69 2.51 -1.19
C TYR A 442 -6.30 3.80 -1.91
N SER A 443 -7.27 4.63 -2.29
CA SER A 443 -7.01 5.90 -2.97
C SER A 443 -7.20 7.12 -2.07
N ASN A 444 -6.15 7.95 -1.93
CA ASN A 444 -6.12 9.30 -1.35
C ASN A 444 -6.55 9.50 0.13
N ALA A 445 -7.40 8.65 0.70
CA ALA A 445 -7.79 8.62 2.11
C ALA A 445 -8.14 7.18 2.53
N TYR A 446 -8.45 6.97 3.81
CA TYR A 446 -8.70 5.62 4.34
C TYR A 446 -9.87 5.52 5.34
N ILE A 447 -10.85 4.68 5.01
CA ILE A 447 -12.09 4.42 5.80
C ILE A 447 -12.31 2.95 6.16
N HIS A 448 -11.25 2.14 6.17
CA HIS A 448 -11.37 0.69 6.31
C HIS A 448 -12.14 0.06 5.14
N TYR A 449 -13.11 -0.82 5.39
CA TYR A 449 -13.63 -1.78 4.40
C TYR A 449 -14.96 -1.37 3.81
N VAL A 450 -15.15 -1.58 2.51
CA VAL A 450 -16.45 -1.37 1.85
C VAL A 450 -17.01 -2.74 1.48
N THR A 451 -18.11 -3.15 2.13
CA THR A 451 -18.81 -4.42 1.85
C THR A 451 -20.15 -4.17 1.15
N THR A 452 -20.68 -5.19 0.48
CA THR A 452 -22.08 -5.13 0.03
C THR A 452 -23.05 -5.13 1.21
N PRO A 453 -24.27 -4.58 1.05
CA PRO A 453 -25.32 -4.71 2.07
C PRO A 453 -25.62 -6.15 2.50
N GLU A 454 -25.31 -7.14 1.65
CA GLU A 454 -25.51 -8.56 1.88
C GLU A 454 -24.35 -9.19 2.68
N GLU A 455 -23.11 -8.91 2.28
CA GLU A 455 -21.89 -9.29 3.00
C GLU A 455 -21.87 -8.68 4.41
N TYR A 456 -22.28 -7.41 4.53
CA TYR A 456 -22.35 -6.69 5.79
C TYR A 456 -23.17 -7.45 6.85
N LEU A 457 -24.23 -8.16 6.46
CA LEU A 457 -25.09 -8.88 7.40
C LEU A 457 -24.38 -10.05 8.10
N GLU A 458 -23.33 -10.60 7.48
CA GLU A 458 -22.53 -11.67 8.06
C GLU A 458 -21.69 -11.18 9.24
N GLN A 459 -21.25 -9.92 9.19
CA GLN A 459 -20.37 -9.31 10.19
C GLN A 459 -19.06 -10.09 10.40
N ARG A 460 -18.49 -10.66 9.32
CA ARG A 460 -17.03 -10.98 9.30
C ARG A 460 -16.20 -9.71 9.45
N TYR A 461 -14.87 -9.84 9.46
CA TYR A 461 -13.97 -8.71 9.67
C TYR A 461 -14.29 -7.51 8.77
N GLU A 462 -14.48 -7.74 7.47
CA GLU A 462 -14.76 -6.68 6.50
C GLU A 462 -16.09 -5.98 6.81
N GLY A 463 -17.16 -6.75 7.05
CA GLY A 463 -18.48 -6.18 7.40
C GLY A 463 -18.51 -5.48 8.75
N GLY A 464 -17.72 -5.95 9.72
CA GLY A 464 -17.50 -5.25 10.99
C GLY A 464 -16.77 -3.92 10.79
N SER A 465 -15.87 -3.88 9.81
CA SER A 465 -15.01 -2.73 9.50
C SER A 465 -15.56 -1.78 8.44
N THR A 466 -16.77 -2.04 7.91
CA THR A 466 -17.57 -1.07 7.14
C THR A 466 -18.14 -0.02 8.09
N LEU A 467 -17.39 1.05 8.29
CA LEU A 467 -17.53 1.97 9.41
C LEU A 467 -18.87 2.72 9.42
N PHE A 468 -19.42 3.06 8.26
CA PHE A 468 -20.63 3.89 8.11
C PHE A 468 -21.91 3.07 7.97
N GLY A 469 -21.82 1.76 8.21
CA GLY A 469 -22.95 0.86 8.29
C GLY A 469 -23.32 0.22 6.95
N ARG A 470 -24.48 -0.44 6.92
CA ARG A 470 -24.91 -1.31 5.81
C ARG A 470 -25.02 -0.59 4.46
N TRP A 471 -25.27 0.71 4.51
CA TRP A 471 -25.58 1.55 3.36
C TRP A 471 -24.38 2.33 2.82
N GLU A 472 -23.17 2.05 3.32
CA GLU A 472 -21.92 2.68 2.88
C GLU A 472 -21.65 2.46 1.37
N LEU A 473 -21.72 1.22 0.88
CA LEU A 473 -21.56 0.93 -0.55
C LEU A 473 -22.62 1.63 -1.42
N PRO A 474 -23.93 1.54 -1.11
CA PRO A 474 -24.95 2.32 -1.84
C PRO A 474 -24.69 3.83 -1.91
N ALA A 475 -24.22 4.44 -0.82
CA ALA A 475 -23.83 5.85 -0.82
C ALA A 475 -22.64 6.14 -1.76
N LEU A 476 -21.65 5.24 -1.80
CA LEU A 476 -20.51 5.33 -2.72
C LEU A 476 -20.95 5.10 -4.18
N MET A 477 -21.84 4.13 -4.45
CA MET A 477 -22.42 3.89 -5.78
C MET A 477 -23.14 5.13 -6.30
N GLN A 478 -23.96 5.76 -5.47
CA GLN A 478 -24.62 7.03 -5.80
C GLN A 478 -23.63 8.15 -6.09
N THR A 479 -22.55 8.24 -5.30
CA THR A 479 -21.50 9.25 -5.50
C THR A 479 -20.82 9.06 -6.85
N VAL A 480 -20.36 7.84 -7.16
CA VAL A 480 -19.65 7.57 -8.42
C VAL A 480 -20.58 7.66 -9.63
N ALA A 481 -21.88 7.40 -9.46
CA ALA A 481 -22.88 7.65 -10.50
C ALA A 481 -22.93 9.15 -10.86
N GLY A 482 -23.02 10.03 -9.87
CA GLY A 482 -22.99 11.48 -10.10
C GLY A 482 -21.69 11.96 -10.78
N LEU A 483 -20.53 11.39 -10.40
CA LEU A 483 -19.26 11.67 -11.08
C LEU A 483 -19.26 11.18 -12.53
N ALA A 484 -19.80 9.98 -12.80
CA ALA A 484 -19.89 9.40 -14.13
C ALA A 484 -20.84 10.18 -15.04
N GLU A 485 -21.97 10.64 -14.53
CA GLU A 485 -22.90 11.51 -15.27
C GLU A 485 -22.24 12.86 -15.61
N ALA A 486 -21.57 13.48 -14.64
CA ALA A 486 -20.84 14.73 -14.88
C ALA A 486 -19.72 14.55 -15.93
N MET A 487 -19.01 13.42 -15.90
CA MET A 487 -18.00 13.10 -16.92
C MET A 487 -18.62 12.89 -18.30
N ARG A 488 -19.68 12.07 -18.40
CA ARG A 488 -20.41 11.82 -19.67
C ARG A 488 -20.94 13.12 -20.28
N ASP A 489 -21.48 14.00 -19.45
CA ASP A 489 -22.12 15.24 -19.88
C ASP A 489 -21.12 16.40 -20.06
N GLY A 490 -19.82 16.20 -19.79
CA GLY A 490 -18.80 17.25 -19.85
C GLY A 490 -19.00 18.38 -18.82
N ARG A 491 -19.73 18.11 -17.72
CA ARG A 491 -20.01 19.09 -16.66
C ARG A 491 -18.94 19.03 -15.57
N PRO A 492 -18.56 20.16 -14.95
CA PRO A 492 -17.71 20.14 -13.76
C PRO A 492 -18.45 19.50 -12.58
N THR A 493 -17.69 18.96 -11.61
CA THR A 493 -18.20 18.59 -10.29
C THR A 493 -17.83 19.68 -9.29
N LEU A 494 -18.77 20.07 -8.44
CA LEU A 494 -18.46 20.93 -7.30
C LEU A 494 -17.79 20.07 -6.23
N PRO A 495 -16.57 20.43 -5.76
CA PRO A 495 -15.97 19.73 -4.64
C PRO A 495 -16.87 19.87 -3.42
N GLY A 496 -17.25 18.76 -2.79
CA GLY A 496 -17.82 18.79 -1.45
C GLY A 496 -16.87 19.42 -0.43
N ASP A 497 -17.36 19.65 0.79
CA ASP A 497 -16.56 20.23 1.87
C ASP A 497 -15.33 19.36 2.18
N ARG A 498 -14.14 19.96 2.19
CA ARG A 498 -12.92 19.28 2.60
C ARG A 498 -12.92 19.11 4.12
N PRO A 499 -12.43 17.97 4.67
CA PRO A 499 -12.21 17.86 6.11
C PRO A 499 -11.23 18.94 6.61
N PRO A 500 -11.43 19.48 7.82
CA PRO A 500 -10.53 20.48 8.37
C PRO A 500 -9.14 19.88 8.63
N PRO A 501 -8.06 20.65 8.44
CA PRO A 501 -6.72 20.19 8.79
C PRO A 501 -6.59 20.04 10.31
N HIS A 502 -5.80 19.06 10.74
CA HIS A 502 -5.52 18.85 12.16
C HIS A 502 -4.10 18.35 12.37
N GLN A 503 -3.54 18.65 13.54
CA GLN A 503 -2.23 18.14 13.93
C GLN A 503 -2.38 16.75 14.58
N PRO A 504 -1.67 15.73 14.08
CA PRO A 504 -1.75 14.39 14.66
C PRO A 504 -0.97 14.29 15.97
N LEU A 505 -1.49 13.51 16.93
CA LEU A 505 -0.84 13.29 18.23
C LEU A 505 0.40 12.40 18.10
N SER A 506 1.46 12.77 18.82
CA SER A 506 2.69 11.98 18.97
C SER A 506 3.04 11.79 20.44
N TRP A 507 3.51 10.60 20.79
CA TRP A 507 4.11 10.29 22.11
C TRP A 507 5.37 9.46 21.95
N VAL A 508 6.05 9.62 20.81
CA VAL A 508 7.38 9.08 20.56
C VAL A 508 8.35 9.72 21.55
N ARG A 509 9.21 8.92 22.17
CA ARG A 509 10.26 9.41 23.06
C ARG A 509 11.54 9.62 22.27
N ASP A 510 12.31 10.63 22.65
CA ASP A 510 13.64 10.83 22.08
C ASP A 510 14.54 9.63 22.33
N ALA A 511 15.28 9.25 21.30
CA ALA A 511 16.30 8.22 21.41
C ALA A 511 17.48 8.76 22.26
N PRO A 512 18.02 7.96 23.19
CA PRO A 512 19.25 8.32 23.89
C PRO A 512 20.43 8.39 22.90
N ALA A 513 21.52 9.04 23.31
CA ALA A 513 22.78 8.98 22.57
C ALA A 513 23.24 7.52 22.41
N ASP A 514 23.78 7.20 21.23
CA ASP A 514 24.31 5.88 20.94
C ASP A 514 25.65 5.67 21.67
N ASN A 515 25.98 4.41 21.96
CA ASN A 515 27.25 4.05 22.56
C ASN A 515 27.84 2.80 21.90
N GLY A 516 29.08 2.88 21.43
CA GLY A 516 29.79 1.74 20.86
C GLY A 516 30.99 2.15 20.02
N ARG A 517 31.81 1.17 19.65
CA ARG A 517 32.86 1.32 18.64
C ARG A 517 32.26 1.09 17.26
N PHE A 518 31.49 2.06 16.76
CA PHE A 518 30.69 1.91 15.54
C PHE A 518 31.53 1.46 14.33
N GLY A 519 30.98 0.55 13.53
CA GLY A 519 31.65 -0.03 12.36
C GLY A 519 32.57 -1.21 12.67
N THR A 520 32.84 -1.52 13.94
CA THR A 520 33.56 -2.74 14.34
C THR A 520 32.78 -3.98 13.92
N VAL A 521 33.46 -4.94 13.28
CA VAL A 521 32.90 -6.26 12.96
C VAL A 521 32.94 -7.15 14.20
N ILE A 522 31.79 -7.65 14.62
CA ILE A 522 31.60 -8.59 15.74
C ILE A 522 31.74 -10.03 15.23
N ALA A 523 31.17 -10.31 14.05
CA ALA A 523 31.25 -11.62 13.40
C ALA A 523 31.58 -11.41 11.91
N GLU A 524 32.75 -11.90 11.51
CA GLU A 524 33.22 -11.88 10.13
C GLU A 524 32.57 -13.00 9.30
N PRO A 525 32.37 -12.81 7.98
CA PRO A 525 31.94 -13.89 7.10
C PRO A 525 33.02 -14.97 6.99
N SER A 526 32.63 -16.19 6.62
CA SER A 526 33.58 -17.27 6.26
C SER A 526 34.49 -16.85 5.10
N ALA A 527 35.65 -17.49 4.97
CA ALA A 527 36.62 -17.12 3.92
C ALA A 527 36.14 -17.49 2.51
N THR A 528 35.30 -18.51 2.38
CA THR A 528 34.83 -19.05 1.10
C THR A 528 33.36 -19.43 1.17
N TYR A 529 32.64 -19.19 0.08
CA TYR A 529 31.25 -19.57 -0.12
C TYR A 529 31.01 -20.08 -1.54
N ARG A 530 29.93 -20.83 -1.73
CA ARG A 530 29.39 -21.22 -3.03
C ARG A 530 28.17 -20.37 -3.38
N ALA A 531 27.86 -20.26 -4.67
CA ALA A 531 26.60 -19.68 -5.11
C ALA A 531 25.40 -20.40 -4.46
N GLY A 532 24.40 -19.64 -4.01
CA GLY A 532 23.24 -20.14 -3.25
C GLY A 532 23.45 -20.23 -1.74
N GLU A 533 24.68 -20.08 -1.23
CA GLU A 533 24.93 -20.00 0.21
C GLU A 533 24.63 -18.59 0.77
N VAL A 534 24.61 -18.50 2.10
CA VAL A 534 24.27 -17.28 2.83
C VAL A 534 25.52 -16.74 3.51
N VAL A 535 25.86 -15.49 3.20
CA VAL A 535 26.86 -14.71 3.91
C VAL A 535 26.19 -13.95 5.04
N GLU A 536 26.75 -13.99 6.24
CA GLU A 536 26.32 -13.19 7.38
C GLU A 536 27.50 -12.44 7.97
N ALA A 537 27.30 -11.16 8.28
CA ALA A 537 28.24 -10.32 9.00
C ALA A 537 27.52 -9.49 10.06
N VAL A 538 28.14 -9.35 11.24
CA VAL A 538 27.55 -8.60 12.36
C VAL A 538 28.46 -7.44 12.74
N PHE A 539 27.89 -6.24 12.87
CA PHE A 539 28.60 -5.00 13.18
C PHE A 539 28.08 -4.37 14.48
N VAL A 540 28.97 -3.72 15.23
CA VAL A 540 28.57 -2.70 16.21
C VAL A 540 28.00 -1.51 15.44
N SER A 541 26.79 -1.09 15.77
CA SER A 541 26.07 -0.04 15.04
C SER A 541 25.31 0.90 15.98
N ALA A 542 24.70 1.93 15.40
CA ALA A 542 23.85 2.91 16.04
C ALA A 542 22.37 2.68 15.70
N LEU A 543 21.47 3.45 16.30
CA LEU A 543 20.06 3.47 15.90
C LEU A 543 19.90 3.95 14.45
N PRO A 544 19.34 3.13 13.54
CA PRO A 544 19.18 3.49 12.13
C PRO A 544 18.30 4.72 11.90
N ASN A 545 17.36 5.01 12.82
CA ASN A 545 16.47 6.17 12.70
C ASN A 545 17.18 7.52 12.84
N ASN A 546 18.47 7.56 13.22
CA ASN A 546 19.23 8.81 13.20
C ASN A 546 19.30 9.40 11.78
N ASP A 547 19.40 8.55 10.78
CA ASP A 547 19.46 8.90 9.36
C ASP A 547 18.82 7.77 8.57
N LEU A 548 17.71 8.05 7.89
CA LEU A 548 16.96 7.07 7.09
C LEU A 548 17.73 6.59 5.83
N ARG A 549 18.78 7.33 5.46
CA ARG A 549 19.59 7.08 4.26
C ARG A 549 18.71 6.95 3.01
N ARG A 550 17.69 7.81 2.90
CA ARG A 550 16.84 7.93 1.69
C ARG A 550 17.73 8.16 0.48
N ASN A 551 17.46 7.46 -0.62
CA ASN A 551 18.28 7.51 -1.84
C ASN A 551 19.76 7.14 -1.58
N GLY A 552 20.02 6.36 -0.53
CA GLY A 552 21.31 5.80 -0.16
C GLY A 552 21.10 4.38 0.41
N THR A 553 22.07 3.87 1.18
CA THR A 553 21.96 2.51 1.73
C THR A 553 22.66 2.33 3.07
N TYR A 554 22.15 1.42 3.91
CA TYR A 554 22.79 0.94 5.14
C TYR A 554 23.81 -0.17 4.89
N LEU A 555 23.78 -0.83 3.73
CA LEU A 555 24.70 -1.91 3.40
C LEU A 555 25.06 -1.93 1.92
N GLU A 556 26.28 -2.36 1.61
CA GLU A 556 26.69 -2.70 0.26
C GLU A 556 27.34 -4.09 0.26
N VAL A 557 27.03 -4.89 -0.75
CA VAL A 557 27.86 -6.02 -1.16
C VAL A 557 28.72 -5.55 -2.32
N LEU A 558 30.03 -5.56 -2.12
CA LEU A 558 31.01 -5.13 -3.12
C LEU A 558 31.75 -6.33 -3.70
N ARG A 559 31.96 -6.33 -5.01
CA ARG A 559 32.80 -7.29 -5.73
C ARG A 559 34.06 -6.61 -6.25
N GLN A 560 35.19 -7.30 -6.19
CA GLN A 560 36.42 -6.83 -6.82
C GLN A 560 36.38 -7.03 -8.34
N VAL A 561 36.59 -5.96 -9.09
CA VAL A 561 36.70 -5.94 -10.56
C VAL A 561 37.98 -5.20 -10.93
N GLY A 562 39.02 -5.96 -11.33
CA GLY A 562 40.37 -5.40 -11.50
C GLY A 562 40.90 -4.82 -10.19
N ALA A 563 41.30 -3.54 -10.22
CA ALA A 563 41.78 -2.82 -9.04
C ALA A 563 40.66 -2.12 -8.23
N SER A 564 39.41 -2.20 -8.69
CA SER A 564 38.28 -1.44 -8.13
C SER A 564 37.26 -2.35 -7.43
N TRP A 565 36.51 -1.79 -6.49
CA TRP A 565 35.37 -2.43 -5.85
C TRP A 565 34.07 -1.87 -6.43
N VAL A 566 33.21 -2.74 -6.92
CA VAL A 566 31.93 -2.38 -7.55
C VAL A 566 30.78 -2.90 -6.70
N ARG A 567 29.79 -2.06 -6.43
CA ARG A 567 28.56 -2.48 -5.73
C ARG A 567 27.75 -3.40 -6.61
N ILE A 568 27.38 -4.55 -6.07
CA ILE A 568 26.52 -5.53 -6.74
C ILE A 568 25.16 -5.70 -6.06
N ALA A 569 25.05 -5.36 -4.77
CA ALA A 569 23.79 -5.35 -4.04
C ALA A 569 23.80 -4.32 -2.90
N ASP A 570 22.61 -3.85 -2.52
CA ASP A 570 22.37 -2.95 -1.38
C ASP A 570 21.11 -3.36 -0.59
N ASP A 571 20.74 -2.57 0.43
CA ASP A 571 19.52 -2.76 1.24
C ASP A 571 18.20 -2.56 0.47
N GLY A 572 18.27 -2.21 -0.82
CA GLY A 572 17.17 -2.21 -1.77
C GLY A 572 17.04 -3.49 -2.57
N ASP A 573 17.98 -4.43 -2.47
CA ASP A 573 18.01 -5.70 -3.21
C ASP A 573 17.44 -6.89 -2.40
N TRP A 574 16.59 -7.68 -3.05
CA TRP A 574 15.89 -8.83 -2.44
C TRP A 574 16.84 -9.87 -1.82
N SER A 575 18.03 -10.03 -2.40
CA SER A 575 19.05 -10.97 -1.94
C SER A 575 19.74 -10.54 -0.65
N THR A 576 19.48 -9.34 -0.14
CA THR A 576 20.08 -8.86 1.11
C THR A 576 19.03 -8.66 2.18
N SER A 577 19.47 -8.63 3.43
CA SER A 577 18.67 -8.06 4.50
C SER A 577 19.55 -7.37 5.52
N PHE A 578 18.99 -6.33 6.10
CA PHE A 578 19.53 -5.52 7.18
C PHE A 578 18.70 -5.79 8.42
N ARG A 579 19.28 -6.29 9.52
CA ARG A 579 18.56 -6.48 10.79
C ARG A 579 19.25 -5.74 11.92
N TRP A 580 18.51 -4.85 12.57
CA TRP A 580 18.98 -4.08 13.71
C TRP A 580 18.49 -4.70 15.04
N GLN A 581 19.34 -4.68 16.06
CA GLN A 581 19.00 -5.11 17.40
C GLN A 581 19.65 -4.25 18.48
N ARG A 582 18.86 -3.80 19.46
CA ARG A 582 19.34 -3.09 20.65
C ARG A 582 20.20 -4.00 21.55
N GLN A 583 21.29 -3.45 22.09
CA GLN A 583 22.21 -4.08 23.04
C GLN A 583 22.29 -3.22 24.31
N GLY A 584 21.62 -3.65 25.38
CA GLY A 584 21.49 -2.87 26.60
C GLY A 584 20.72 -1.55 26.38
N ARG A 585 21.13 -0.48 27.08
CA ARG A 585 20.42 0.82 27.04
C ARG A 585 20.72 1.68 25.82
N ALA A 586 21.95 1.66 25.31
CA ALA A 586 22.43 2.59 24.27
C ALA A 586 23.29 1.93 23.18
N GLY A 587 23.68 0.66 23.33
CA GLY A 587 24.39 -0.07 22.28
C GLY A 587 23.43 -0.65 21.27
N SER A 588 23.92 -0.92 20.07
CA SER A 588 23.17 -1.74 19.11
C SER A 588 24.10 -2.51 18.18
N ARG A 589 23.54 -3.53 17.53
CA ARG A 589 24.23 -4.29 16.49
C ARG A 589 23.35 -4.38 15.26
N VAL A 590 24.00 -4.53 14.12
CA VAL A 590 23.37 -4.83 12.85
C VAL A 590 23.90 -6.15 12.33
N THR A 591 23.00 -7.05 11.95
CA THR A 591 23.30 -8.24 11.17
C THR A 591 22.95 -7.95 9.72
N ILE A 592 23.93 -8.05 8.82
CA ILE A 592 23.72 -8.02 7.38
C ILE A 592 23.80 -9.45 6.88
N ARG A 593 22.79 -9.84 6.09
CA ARG A 593 22.72 -11.14 5.43
C ARG A 593 22.69 -10.92 3.93
N TRP A 594 23.47 -11.69 3.17
CA TRP A 594 23.44 -11.74 1.72
C TRP A 594 23.26 -13.19 1.25
N GLU A 595 22.12 -13.48 0.64
CA GLU A 595 21.87 -14.73 -0.07
C GLU A 595 22.55 -14.64 -1.44
N ILE A 596 23.64 -15.38 -1.63
CA ILE A 596 24.43 -15.30 -2.86
C ILE A 596 23.57 -15.82 -4.02
N PRO A 597 23.28 -14.99 -5.06
CA PRO A 597 22.51 -15.45 -6.20
C PRO A 597 23.16 -16.67 -6.87
N SER A 598 22.35 -17.59 -7.39
CA SER A 598 22.86 -18.76 -8.13
C SER A 598 23.70 -18.38 -9.36
N ALA A 599 23.44 -17.20 -9.93
CA ALA A 599 24.19 -16.63 -11.05
C ALA A 599 25.32 -15.67 -10.62
N ALA A 600 25.68 -15.63 -9.33
CA ALA A 600 26.75 -14.76 -8.83
C ALA A 600 28.07 -15.10 -9.53
N THR A 601 28.79 -14.07 -9.99
CA THR A 601 30.06 -14.29 -10.66
C THR A 601 31.15 -14.65 -9.65
N PRO A 602 31.98 -15.68 -9.89
CA PRO A 602 33.07 -16.00 -8.98
C PRO A 602 34.03 -14.82 -8.77
N GLY A 603 34.63 -14.75 -7.58
CA GLY A 603 35.63 -13.73 -7.25
C GLY A 603 35.63 -13.31 -5.78
N GLN A 604 36.31 -12.20 -5.51
CA GLN A 604 36.43 -11.60 -4.18
C GLN A 604 35.28 -10.64 -3.90
N TYR A 605 34.73 -10.76 -2.69
CA TYR A 605 33.62 -9.97 -2.19
C TYR A 605 33.92 -9.42 -0.80
N ARG A 606 33.21 -8.35 -0.41
CA ARG A 606 33.15 -7.86 0.97
C ARG A 606 31.80 -7.20 1.25
N ILE A 607 31.42 -7.16 2.52
CA ILE A 607 30.25 -6.43 3.00
C ILE A 607 30.69 -5.12 3.64
N VAL A 608 30.00 -4.03 3.29
CA VAL A 608 30.18 -2.70 3.88
C VAL A 608 28.90 -2.32 4.60
N HIS A 609 29.03 -1.80 5.82
CA HIS A 609 27.93 -1.26 6.59
C HIS A 609 28.11 0.25 6.78
N HIS A 610 27.05 1.02 6.52
CA HIS A 610 27.00 2.44 6.79
C HIS A 610 25.97 2.76 7.87
N GLY A 611 26.30 3.71 8.75
CA GLY A 611 25.37 4.20 9.74
C GLY A 611 25.73 5.59 10.24
N THR A 612 24.82 6.15 11.03
CA THR A 612 24.96 7.48 11.63
C THR A 612 24.67 7.37 13.12
N ALA A 613 25.66 7.71 13.94
CA ALA A 613 25.56 7.66 15.39
C ALA A 613 25.20 9.02 15.97
N ARG A 614 24.38 9.02 17.03
CA ARG A 614 24.04 10.22 17.80
C ARG A 614 24.95 10.34 19.02
N ASN A 615 25.71 11.42 19.10
CA ASN A 615 26.59 11.73 20.22
C ASN A 615 25.80 12.28 21.43
N ARG A 616 26.45 12.40 22.58
CA ARG A 616 25.85 12.90 23.83
C ARG A 616 25.39 14.36 23.75
N ASP A 617 26.02 15.15 22.90
CA ASP A 617 25.65 16.54 22.60
C ASP A 617 24.53 16.65 21.56
N GLY A 618 24.00 15.51 21.06
CA GLY A 618 22.97 15.44 20.05
C GLY A 618 23.47 15.51 18.60
N THR A 619 24.77 15.74 18.38
CA THR A 619 25.34 15.76 17.03
C THR A 619 25.30 14.39 16.38
N GLN A 620 25.17 14.36 15.06
CA GLN A 620 25.17 13.13 14.27
C GLN A 620 26.51 12.94 13.56
N GLN A 621 27.09 11.74 13.66
CA GLN A 621 28.36 11.39 13.02
C GLN A 621 28.22 10.10 12.20
N GLY A 622 28.53 10.19 10.90
CA GLY A 622 28.57 9.03 10.01
C GLY A 622 29.75 8.11 10.31
N PHE A 623 29.56 6.81 10.14
CA PHE A 623 30.62 5.80 10.22
C PHE A 623 30.48 4.75 9.12
N THR A 624 31.53 3.97 8.90
CA THR A 624 31.53 2.85 7.96
C THR A 624 32.31 1.68 8.54
N GLY A 625 31.72 0.49 8.51
CA GLY A 625 32.36 -0.79 8.82
C GLY A 625 32.58 -1.61 7.56
N ARG A 626 33.65 -2.40 7.51
CA ARG A 626 33.96 -3.30 6.39
C ARG A 626 34.37 -4.66 6.94
N THR A 627 33.83 -5.73 6.37
CA THR A 627 34.31 -7.09 6.66
C THR A 627 35.69 -7.33 6.08
N ARG A 628 36.32 -8.43 6.48
CA ARG A 628 37.35 -9.07 5.65
C ARG A 628 36.77 -9.46 4.27
N GLU A 629 37.67 -9.65 3.32
CA GLU A 629 37.32 -10.20 2.02
C GLU A 629 37.01 -11.70 2.12
N PHE A 630 36.11 -12.17 1.26
CA PHE A 630 35.77 -13.57 1.13
C PHE A 630 35.56 -13.93 -0.34
N THR A 631 35.79 -15.20 -0.68
CA THR A 631 35.68 -15.71 -2.05
C THR A 631 34.32 -16.34 -2.28
N VAL A 632 33.68 -16.04 -3.40
CA VAL A 632 32.57 -16.85 -3.94
C VAL A 632 33.11 -17.67 -5.10
N SER A 633 32.97 -19.00 -5.02
CA SER A 633 33.48 -19.96 -6.00
C SER A 633 32.43 -20.46 -6.97
#